data_AF-A0A960SE27-F1
#
_entry.id   AF-A0A960SE27-F1
#
_cell.length_a   1.000
_cell.length_b   1.000
_cell.length_c   1.000
_cell.angle_alpha   90.00
_cell.angle_beta   90.00
_cell.angle_gamma   90.00
#
_symmetry.space_group_name_H-M   'P 1'
#
loop_
_entity.id
_entity.type
_entity.pdbx_description
1 polymer ?
#
loop_
_entity_poly.entity_id
_entity_poly.type
_entity_poly.pdbx_seq_one_letter_code
_entity_poly.pdbx_strand_id
1 'polypeptide(L)'
;MKKRTIALIFYFILLFVPIYWMVITSLKTDVEILQSFTLFPREVTFENYREILTSEVWRSSFLNSFTYVLMNVVMTLAAAIPAAYAFSRWKFRGDHHLFFWLLTNRMAPAAVFMVPFTELYYMLHIYDTHFAVALAHCLFNLPLTIWILEGFMSG
;
A
#
# COMPACT_ATOMS: atom_id res chain seq x y z
N MET A 1 22.18 -25.20 -17.90
CA MET A 1 20.86 -24.57 -18.18
C MET A 1 19.70 -25.24 -17.45
N LYS A 2 19.52 -26.57 -17.51
CA LYS A 2 18.43 -27.30 -16.81
C LYS A 2 18.31 -27.03 -15.30
N LYS A 3 19.43 -26.97 -14.56
CA LYS A 3 19.42 -26.70 -13.09
C LYS A 3 18.90 -25.31 -12.72
N ARG A 4 19.26 -24.27 -13.50
CA ARG A 4 18.73 -22.90 -13.31
C ARG A 4 17.24 -22.83 -13.61
N THR A 5 16.78 -23.47 -14.68
CA THR A 5 15.36 -23.52 -15.02
C THR A 5 14.54 -24.23 -13.95
N ILE A 6 15.03 -25.37 -13.44
CA ILE A 6 14.37 -26.10 -12.33
C ILE A 6 14.32 -25.23 -11.06
N ALA A 7 15.41 -24.55 -10.71
CA ALA A 7 15.43 -23.64 -9.57
C ALA A 7 14.44 -22.47 -9.72
N LEU A 8 14.33 -21.90 -10.92
CA LEU A 8 13.35 -20.83 -11.21
C LEU A 8 11.90 -21.33 -11.14
N ILE A 9 11.62 -22.55 -11.65
CA ILE A 9 10.28 -23.15 -11.56
C ILE A 9 9.92 -23.40 -10.10
N PHE A 10 10.82 -23.96 -9.30
CA PHE A 10 10.59 -24.20 -7.88
C PHE A 10 10.35 -22.88 -7.13
N TYR A 11 11.16 -21.85 -7.40
CA TYR A 11 10.97 -20.52 -6.84
C TYR A 11 9.61 -19.92 -7.22
N PHE A 12 9.20 -20.07 -8.48
CA PHE A 12 7.90 -19.62 -8.94
C PHE A 12 6.76 -20.32 -8.19
N ILE A 13 6.81 -21.65 -8.05
CA ILE A 13 5.80 -22.40 -7.28
C ILE A 13 5.73 -21.88 -5.84
N LEU A 14 6.88 -21.66 -5.20
CA LEU A 14 6.95 -21.16 -3.82
C LEU A 14 6.28 -19.79 -3.67
N LEU A 15 6.47 -18.87 -4.64
CA LEU A 15 5.80 -17.57 -4.64
C LEU A 15 4.27 -17.67 -4.78
N PHE A 16 3.76 -18.70 -5.46
CA PHE A 16 2.33 -18.90 -5.66
C PHE A 16 1.62 -19.60 -4.50
N VAL A 17 2.35 -20.24 -3.58
CA VAL A 17 1.76 -20.90 -2.40
C VAL A 17 0.82 -19.99 -1.59
N PRO A 18 1.18 -18.76 -1.20
CA PRO A 18 0.27 -17.88 -0.45
C PRO A 18 -0.94 -17.44 -1.29
N ILE A 19 -0.77 -17.23 -2.59
CA ILE A 19 -1.86 -16.86 -3.51
C ILE A 19 -2.85 -18.02 -3.62
N TYR A 20 -2.34 -19.23 -3.82
CA TYR A 20 -3.12 -20.46 -3.79
C TYR A 20 -3.91 -20.58 -2.49
N TRP A 21 -3.23 -20.37 -1.35
CA TRP A 21 -3.87 -20.44 -0.03
C TRP A 21 -5.00 -19.43 0.13
N MET A 22 -4.81 -18.20 -0.33
CA MET A 22 -5.83 -17.14 -0.31
C MET A 22 -7.05 -17.52 -1.15
N VAL A 23 -6.83 -18.06 -2.37
CA VAL A 23 -7.91 -18.44 -3.30
C VAL A 23 -8.71 -19.65 -2.79
N ILE A 24 -8.05 -20.68 -2.25
CA ILE A 24 -8.80 -21.82 -1.70
C ILE A 24 -9.57 -21.41 -0.44
N THR A 25 -9.02 -20.51 0.37
CA THR A 25 -9.64 -20.08 1.63
C THR A 25 -10.87 -19.22 1.35
N SER A 26 -10.86 -18.38 0.30
CA SER A 26 -12.04 -17.60 -0.09
C SER A 26 -13.21 -18.47 -0.58
N LEU A 27 -12.97 -19.73 -0.94
CA LEU A 27 -13.98 -20.68 -1.40
C LEU A 27 -14.43 -21.68 -0.31
N LYS A 28 -13.92 -21.54 0.92
CA LYS A 28 -14.27 -22.40 2.05
C LYS A 28 -15.29 -21.74 2.98
N THR A 29 -15.96 -22.56 3.78
CA THR A 29 -16.81 -22.09 4.88
C THR A 29 -15.96 -21.72 6.09
N ASP A 30 -16.43 -20.80 6.94
CA ASP A 30 -15.75 -20.39 8.18
C ASP A 30 -15.43 -21.60 9.08
N VAL A 31 -16.34 -22.57 9.14
CA VAL A 31 -16.16 -23.81 9.90
C VAL A 31 -14.96 -24.60 9.38
N GLU A 32 -14.85 -24.75 8.05
CA GLU A 32 -13.71 -25.46 7.44
C GLU A 32 -12.39 -24.73 7.71
N ILE A 33 -12.39 -23.39 7.60
CA ILE A 33 -11.21 -22.53 7.83
C ILE A 33 -10.70 -22.64 9.27
N LEU A 34 -11.61 -22.60 10.25
CA LEU A 34 -11.25 -22.56 11.67
C LEU A 34 -10.94 -23.94 12.27
N GLN A 35 -11.58 -25.01 11.77
CA GLN A 35 -11.52 -26.33 12.40
C GLN A 35 -10.60 -27.32 11.68
N SER A 36 -10.22 -27.06 10.42
CA SER A 36 -9.50 -28.06 9.62
C SER A 36 -8.43 -27.46 8.71
N PHE A 37 -7.26 -28.10 8.67
CA PHE A 37 -6.22 -27.80 7.68
C PHE A 37 -6.45 -28.62 6.41
N THR A 38 -7.22 -28.08 5.46
CA THR A 38 -7.51 -28.74 4.18
C THR A 38 -6.74 -28.07 3.04
N LEU A 39 -6.09 -28.86 2.17
CA LEU A 39 -5.40 -28.31 1.00
C LEU A 39 -6.37 -27.90 -0.11
N PHE A 40 -7.52 -28.57 -0.23
CA PHE A 40 -8.59 -28.25 -1.16
C PHE A 40 -9.90 -28.08 -0.39
N PRO A 41 -10.82 -27.18 -0.82
CA PRO A 41 -12.12 -27.02 -0.19
C PRO A 41 -12.88 -28.35 -0.25
N ARG A 42 -13.42 -28.79 0.89
CA ARG A 42 -14.31 -29.97 0.91
C ARG A 42 -15.64 -29.64 0.29
N GLU A 43 -16.13 -28.44 0.56
CA GLU A 43 -17.35 -27.88 0.00
C GLU A 43 -17.01 -26.51 -0.60
N VAL A 44 -17.12 -26.39 -1.92
CA VAL A 44 -16.90 -25.12 -2.61
C VAL A 44 -18.11 -24.23 -2.36
N THR A 45 -17.90 -23.09 -1.71
CA THR A 45 -18.92 -22.07 -1.50
C THR A 45 -18.54 -20.75 -2.15
N PHE A 46 -19.54 -20.03 -2.66
CA PHE A 46 -19.41 -18.67 -3.16
C PHE A 46 -20.08 -17.64 -2.24
N GLU A 47 -20.51 -18.06 -1.05
CA GLU A 47 -21.22 -17.18 -0.12
C GLU A 47 -20.35 -16.00 0.34
N ASN A 48 -19.05 -16.21 0.57
CA ASN A 48 -18.09 -15.14 0.90
C ASN A 48 -18.07 -14.03 -0.18
N TYR A 49 -18.15 -14.42 -1.46
CA TYR A 49 -18.20 -13.47 -2.57
C TYR A 49 -19.54 -12.75 -2.64
N ARG A 50 -20.64 -13.48 -2.40
CA ARG A 50 -21.98 -12.89 -2.33
C ARG A 50 -22.07 -11.88 -1.21
N GLU A 51 -21.53 -12.18 -0.03
CA GLU A 51 -21.50 -11.29 1.12
C GLU A 51 -20.76 -9.99 0.79
N ILE A 52 -19.55 -10.08 0.23
CA ILE A 52 -18.75 -8.89 -0.15
C ILE A 52 -19.50 -8.00 -1.16
N LEU A 53 -20.22 -8.60 -2.12
CA LEU A 53 -20.92 -7.87 -3.18
C LEU A 53 -22.27 -7.30 -2.75
N THR A 54 -22.95 -7.92 -1.78
CA THR A 54 -24.30 -7.53 -1.36
C THR A 54 -24.31 -6.71 -0.07
N SER A 55 -23.31 -6.87 0.80
CA SER A 55 -23.25 -6.17 2.09
C SER A 55 -22.95 -4.69 1.91
N GLU A 56 -23.80 -3.86 2.52
CA GLU A 56 -23.62 -2.41 2.53
C GLU A 56 -22.33 -2.00 3.27
N VAL A 57 -21.95 -2.74 4.31
CA VAL A 57 -20.72 -2.50 5.07
C VAL A 57 -19.50 -2.69 4.15
N TRP A 58 -19.40 -3.83 3.46
CA TRP A 58 -18.30 -4.10 2.53
C TRP A 58 -18.23 -3.07 1.40
N ARG A 59 -19.37 -2.70 0.82
CA ARG A 59 -19.46 -1.67 -0.21
C ARG A 59 -18.97 -0.30 0.28
N SER A 60 -19.40 0.13 1.47
CA SER A 60 -18.97 1.40 2.04
C SER A 60 -17.48 1.41 2.40
N SER A 61 -16.95 0.33 2.97
CA SER A 61 -15.51 0.17 3.24
C SER A 61 -14.66 0.22 1.97
N PHE A 62 -15.14 -0.40 0.88
CA PHE A 62 -14.46 -0.34 -0.42
C PHE A 62 -14.44 1.09 -0.98
N LEU A 63 -15.58 1.79 -0.95
CA LEU A 63 -15.68 3.17 -1.42
C LEU A 63 -14.84 4.13 -0.57
N ASN A 64 -14.82 3.95 0.75
CA ASN A 64 -13.95 4.69 1.65
C ASN A 64 -12.48 4.50 1.27
N SER A 65 -12.08 3.24 1.04
CA SER A 65 -10.71 2.90 0.65
C SER A 65 -10.31 3.51 -0.68
N PHE A 66 -11.18 3.37 -1.67
CA PHE A 66 -10.97 3.95 -2.99
C PHE A 66 -10.82 5.49 -2.92
N THR A 67 -11.67 6.15 -2.12
CA THR A 67 -11.69 7.60 -1.98
C THR A 67 -10.39 8.13 -1.39
N TYR A 68 -9.95 7.60 -0.24
CA TYR A 68 -8.71 8.11 0.38
C TYR A 68 -7.47 7.75 -0.44
N VAL A 69 -7.45 6.60 -1.13
CA VAL A 69 -6.33 6.23 -2.02
C VAL A 69 -6.24 7.19 -3.19
N LEU A 70 -7.37 7.52 -3.83
CA LEU A 70 -7.40 8.47 -4.94
C LEU A 70 -6.93 9.85 -4.49
N MET A 71 -7.42 10.34 -3.35
CA MET A 71 -6.96 11.60 -2.75
C MET A 71 -5.45 11.59 -2.49
N ASN A 72 -4.93 10.51 -1.87
CA ASN A 72 -3.51 10.35 -1.59
C ASN A 72 -2.67 10.39 -2.89
N VAL A 73 -3.10 9.70 -3.95
CA VAL A 73 -2.40 9.70 -5.24
C VAL A 73 -2.31 11.12 -5.81
N VAL A 74 -3.44 11.83 -5.85
CA VAL A 74 -3.48 13.20 -6.38
C VAL A 74 -2.60 14.13 -5.56
N MET A 75 -2.71 14.10 -4.23
CA MET A 75 -1.90 14.95 -3.34
C MET A 75 -0.41 14.65 -3.45
N THR A 76 -0.05 13.37 -3.48
CA THR A 76 1.35 12.93 -3.58
C THR A 76 1.95 13.38 -4.90
N LEU A 77 1.26 13.19 -6.03
CA LEU A 77 1.76 13.60 -7.34
C LEU A 77 1.85 15.13 -7.45
N ALA A 78 0.83 15.85 -6.99
CA ALA A 78 0.80 17.32 -7.02
C ALA A 78 2.01 17.94 -6.30
N ALA A 79 2.46 17.35 -5.20
CA ALA A 79 3.64 17.79 -4.46
C ALA A 79 4.95 17.19 -4.99
N ALA A 80 4.96 15.92 -5.41
CA ALA A 80 6.17 15.22 -5.82
C ALA A 80 6.69 15.67 -7.19
N ILE A 81 5.82 15.97 -8.15
CA ILE A 81 6.21 16.41 -9.51
C ILE A 81 7.07 17.69 -9.47
N PRO A 82 6.63 18.80 -8.85
CA PRO A 82 7.45 20.02 -8.80
C PRO A 82 8.73 19.82 -7.98
N ALA A 83 8.68 19.05 -6.90
CA ALA A 83 9.86 18.75 -6.09
C ALA A 83 10.91 17.95 -6.88
N ALA A 84 10.49 16.87 -7.54
CA ALA A 84 11.35 16.04 -8.39
C ALA A 84 11.95 16.84 -9.55
N TYR A 85 11.15 17.71 -10.18
CA TYR A 85 11.63 18.59 -11.24
C TYR A 85 12.70 19.56 -10.73
N ALA A 86 12.50 20.16 -9.56
CA ALA A 86 13.48 21.05 -8.94
C ALA A 86 14.79 20.32 -8.62
N PHE A 87 14.73 19.11 -8.03
CA PHE A 87 15.91 18.30 -7.75
C PHE A 87 16.64 17.82 -9.01
N SER A 88 15.90 17.54 -10.10
CA SER A 88 16.47 17.07 -11.36
C SER A 88 17.15 18.19 -12.16
N ARG A 89 16.54 19.38 -12.22
CA ARG A 89 16.95 20.45 -13.14
C ARG A 89 17.73 21.58 -12.49
N TRP A 90 17.60 21.80 -11.19
CA TRP A 90 18.29 22.90 -10.51
C TRP A 90 19.33 22.37 -9.53
N LYS A 91 20.54 22.94 -9.61
CA LYS A 91 21.58 22.73 -8.60
C LYS A 91 21.51 23.87 -7.60
N PHE A 92 21.13 23.54 -6.36
CA PHE A 92 21.08 24.50 -5.26
C PHE A 92 21.96 24.03 -4.10
N ARG A 93 22.30 24.94 -3.19
CA ARG A 93 23.22 24.63 -2.08
C ARG A 93 22.59 23.58 -1.15
N GLY A 94 23.18 22.39 -1.09
CA GLY A 94 22.75 21.31 -0.20
C GLY A 94 21.66 20.39 -0.78
N ASP A 95 21.41 20.45 -2.08
CA ASP A 95 20.52 19.55 -2.83
C ASP A 95 20.70 18.07 -2.46
N HIS A 96 21.93 17.56 -2.47
CA HIS A 96 22.24 16.18 -2.12
C HIS A 96 21.92 15.83 -0.66
N HIS A 97 22.19 16.75 0.27
CA HIS A 97 21.91 16.53 1.69
C HIS A 97 20.41 16.56 1.98
N LEU A 98 19.67 17.49 1.34
CA LEU A 98 18.23 17.59 1.46
C LEU A 98 17.55 16.34 0.88
N PHE A 99 18.01 15.87 -0.27
CA PHE A 99 17.49 14.67 -0.92
C PHE A 99 17.76 13.41 -0.09
N PHE A 100 18.96 13.28 0.47
CA PHE A 100 19.30 12.19 1.40
C PHE A 100 18.43 12.24 2.68
N TRP A 101 18.20 13.43 3.24
CA TRP A 101 17.35 13.60 4.41
C TRP A 101 15.89 13.25 4.11
N LEU A 102 15.37 13.62 2.94
CA LEU A 102 14.04 13.27 2.47
C LEU A 102 13.86 11.74 2.43
N LEU A 103 14.80 11.01 1.83
CA LEU A 103 14.78 9.55 1.76
C LEU A 103 14.86 8.90 3.15
N THR A 104 15.68 9.44 4.04
CA THR A 104 15.86 8.91 5.40
C THR A 104 14.57 8.97 6.21
N ASN A 105 13.73 10.00 6.03
CA ASN A 105 12.42 10.10 6.70
C ASN A 105 11.50 8.90 6.39
N ARG A 106 11.64 8.25 5.24
CA ARG A 106 10.87 7.05 4.89
C ARG A 106 11.27 5.80 5.68
N MET A 107 12.48 5.78 6.23
CA MET A 107 12.97 4.65 7.04
C MET A 107 12.41 4.69 8.47
N ALA A 108 11.83 5.83 8.88
CA ALA A 108 11.22 5.96 10.18
C ALA A 108 9.96 5.07 10.28
N PRO A 109 9.78 4.32 11.39
CA PRO A 109 8.66 3.41 11.53
C PRO A 109 7.34 4.20 11.63
N ALA A 110 6.38 3.87 10.74
CA ALA A 110 5.09 4.55 10.68
C ALA A 110 4.31 4.51 12.02
N ALA A 111 4.49 3.43 12.81
CA ALA A 111 3.86 3.28 14.11
C ALA A 111 4.19 4.40 15.11
N VAL A 112 5.41 4.97 15.05
CA VAL A 112 5.84 6.05 15.95
C VAL A 112 5.08 7.35 15.67
N PHE A 113 4.59 7.54 14.44
CA PHE A 113 3.84 8.74 14.05
C PHE A 113 2.33 8.63 14.33
N MET A 114 1.83 7.46 14.76
CA MET A 114 0.40 7.24 14.96
C MET A 114 -0.19 8.15 16.05
N VAL A 115 0.46 8.23 17.21
CA VAL A 115 0.03 9.11 18.33
C VAL A 115 0.08 10.58 17.92
N PRO A 116 1.21 11.13 17.44
CA PRO A 116 1.27 12.55 17.11
C PRO A 116 0.33 12.94 15.95
N PHE A 117 0.12 12.08 14.95
CA PHE A 117 -0.87 12.34 13.90
C PHE A 117 -2.30 12.34 14.44
N THR A 118 -2.62 11.43 15.36
CA THR A 118 -3.94 11.40 15.98
C THR A 118 -4.20 12.69 16.76
N GLU A 119 -3.27 13.12 17.61
CA GLU A 119 -3.36 14.38 18.35
C GLU A 119 -3.47 15.60 17.42
N LEU A 120 -2.64 15.65 16.38
CA LEU A 120 -2.66 16.71 15.37
C LEU A 120 -4.02 16.78 14.66
N TYR A 121 -4.56 15.65 14.23
CA TYR A 121 -5.83 15.59 13.51
C TYR A 121 -7.04 15.90 14.41
N TYR A 122 -6.97 15.57 15.70
CA TYR A 122 -7.94 16.05 16.68
C TYR A 122 -7.90 17.57 16.83
N MET A 123 -6.71 18.16 16.99
CA MET A 123 -6.56 19.62 17.10
C MET A 123 -7.05 20.35 15.83
N LEU A 124 -6.78 19.78 14.66
CA LEU A 124 -7.22 20.32 13.37
C LEU A 124 -8.68 20.01 13.03
N HIS A 125 -9.41 19.28 13.89
CA HIS A 125 -10.82 18.87 13.67
C HIS A 125 -11.04 18.09 12.36
N ILE A 126 -10.01 17.37 11.88
CA ILE A 126 -10.07 16.51 10.69
C ILE A 126 -9.96 15.02 11.05
N TYR A 127 -10.03 14.69 12.34
CA TYR A 127 -10.01 13.32 12.82
C TYR A 127 -11.17 12.50 12.23
N ASP A 128 -10.90 11.22 11.96
CA ASP A 128 -11.86 10.27 11.36
C ASP A 128 -12.41 10.70 9.98
N THR A 129 -11.56 11.33 9.15
CA THR A 129 -11.91 11.71 7.77
C THR A 129 -11.00 11.03 6.75
N HIS A 130 -11.52 10.80 5.53
CA HIS A 130 -10.72 10.29 4.40
C HIS A 130 -9.54 11.20 4.08
N PHE A 131 -9.71 12.51 4.28
CA PHE A 131 -8.66 13.50 4.04
C PHE A 131 -7.49 13.33 5.00
N ALA A 132 -7.74 13.11 6.29
CA ALA A 132 -6.69 12.87 7.27
C ALA A 132 -5.87 11.60 6.95
N VAL A 133 -6.55 10.52 6.57
CA VAL A 133 -5.90 9.27 6.15
C VAL A 133 -5.07 9.49 4.87
N ALA A 134 -5.65 10.17 3.86
CA ALA A 134 -4.95 10.47 2.62
C ALA A 134 -3.70 11.34 2.84
N LEU A 135 -3.79 12.34 3.73
CA LEU A 135 -2.68 13.23 4.08
C LEU A 135 -1.55 12.47 4.80
N ALA A 136 -1.88 11.59 5.75
CA ALA A 136 -0.89 10.75 6.43
C ALA A 136 -0.13 9.87 5.44
N HIS A 137 -0.85 9.19 4.53
CA HIS A 137 -0.22 8.38 3.49
C HIS A 137 0.64 9.20 2.52
N CYS A 138 0.19 10.41 2.16
CA CYS A 138 0.94 11.30 1.28
C CYS A 138 2.34 11.59 1.84
N LEU A 139 2.43 11.92 3.14
CA LEU A 139 3.71 12.19 3.82
C LEU A 139 4.70 11.02 3.74
N PHE A 140 4.22 9.78 3.89
CA PHE A 140 5.08 8.59 3.79
C PHE A 140 5.45 8.21 2.35
N ASN A 141 4.57 8.50 1.39
CA ASN A 141 4.79 8.17 -0.01
C ASN A 141 5.71 9.17 -0.71
N LEU A 142 5.64 10.45 -0.32
CA LEU A 142 6.36 11.56 -0.94
C LEU A 142 7.85 11.30 -1.17
N PRO A 143 8.65 10.83 -0.19
CA PRO A 143 10.09 10.59 -0.41
C PRO A 143 10.38 9.61 -1.54
N LEU A 144 9.62 8.51 -1.62
CA LEU A 144 9.82 7.53 -2.69
C LEU A 144 9.34 8.08 -4.02
N THR A 145 8.18 8.72 -4.07
CA THR A 145 7.63 9.26 -5.31
C THR A 145 8.56 10.31 -5.90
N ILE A 146 9.12 11.20 -5.07
CA ILE A 146 10.11 12.19 -5.50
C ILE A 146 11.36 11.49 -6.04
N TRP A 147 11.88 10.47 -5.35
CA TRP A 147 13.07 9.73 -5.79
C TRP A 147 12.87 9.02 -7.14
N ILE A 148 11.73 8.35 -7.34
CA ILE A 148 11.42 7.68 -8.62
C ILE A 148 11.26 8.70 -9.74
N LEU A 149 10.51 9.79 -9.50
CA LEU A 149 10.26 10.81 -10.52
C LEU A 149 11.53 11.58 -10.88
N GLU A 150 12.38 11.90 -9.90
CA GLU A 150 13.67 12.55 -10.13
C GLU A 150 14.56 11.65 -11.00
N GLY A 151 14.68 10.36 -10.68
CA GLY A 151 15.46 9.41 -11.48
C GLY A 151 14.97 9.26 -12.92
N PHE A 152 13.66 9.38 -13.15
CA PHE A 152 13.09 9.39 -14.51
C PHE A 152 13.30 10.73 -15.25
N MET A 153 13.25 11.86 -14.54
CA MET A 153 13.41 13.19 -15.14
C MET A 153 14.87 13.56 -15.41
N SER A 154 15.81 12.99 -14.63
CA SER A 154 17.25 13.22 -14.74
C SER A 154 17.93 12.32 -15.77
N GLY A 155 17.35 11.15 -16.05
CA GLY A 155 17.75 10.28 -17.17
C GLY A 155 17.35 10.85 -18.52
#